data_AF-A0A6L5YS34-F1
#
_entry.id   AF-A0A6L5YS34-F1
#
_cell.length_a   1.000
_cell.length_b   1.000
_cell.length_c   1.000
_cell.angle_alpha   90.00
_cell.angle_beta   90.00
_cell.angle_gamma   90.00
#
_symmetry.space_group_name_H-M   'P 1'
#
loop_
_entity.id
_entity.type
_entity.pdbx_description
1 polymer ?
#
loop_
_entity_poly.entity_id
_entity_poly.type
_entity_poly.pdbx_seq_one_letter_code
_entity_poly.pdbx_strand_id
1 'polypeptide(L)'
;MRGGEEMSVYKMCKENEKLKQIYLEQQRRPQEYFQISDGNRLTGMMNKSLNYVFVPETVTEIGAFAFAGCRQLTGIFIPDTIKHIEECIFPNCPKLAVIVVDKENRYYDSHCACNAIIDRRTNELIAGCINTIIPPDIRGIGRFAFYRQTGLKSITIPGNIFYIEACAFRDCIQLVDVKLAQNLHRIGTEVFAGCVSLEDVYIPQNIVCIEENAFESVDHVWYCGKSADAPWGAWKLN
;
A
#
# COMPACT_ATOMS: atom_id res chain seq x y z
N MET A 1 19.45 -20.09 3.94
CA MET A 1 18.16 -19.78 4.60
C MET A 1 17.22 -19.00 3.65
N ARG A 2 17.00 -19.46 2.40
CA ARG A 2 16.10 -18.78 1.44
C ARG A 2 14.75 -19.49 1.21
N GLY A 3 14.60 -20.73 1.68
CA GLY A 3 13.43 -21.57 1.35
C GLY A 3 12.16 -21.32 2.18
N GLY A 4 12.21 -20.54 3.26
CA GLY A 4 11.04 -20.28 4.13
C GLY A 4 10.15 -19.14 3.63
N GLU A 5 10.74 -18.05 3.15
CA GLU A 5 10.02 -16.88 2.65
C GLU A 5 9.45 -17.12 1.23
N GLU A 6 10.20 -17.80 0.35
CA GLU A 6 9.73 -18.17 -1.00
C GLU A 6 8.52 -19.13 -0.97
N MET A 7 8.47 -20.03 0.01
CA MET A 7 7.34 -20.97 0.20
C MET A 7 6.08 -20.27 0.71
N SER A 8 6.23 -19.14 1.41
CA SER A 8 5.12 -18.31 1.88
C SER A 8 4.50 -17.49 0.75
N VAL A 9 5.34 -16.81 -0.05
CA VAL A 9 4.92 -15.99 -1.20
C VAL A 9 4.15 -16.83 -2.23
N TYR A 10 4.67 -18.01 -2.58
CA TYR A 10 4.01 -18.92 -3.52
C TYR A 10 2.59 -19.32 -3.08
N LYS A 11 2.39 -19.58 -1.78
CA LYS A 11 1.08 -19.93 -1.22
C LYS A 11 0.12 -18.74 -1.28
N MET A 12 0.60 -17.54 -0.98
CA MET A 12 -0.18 -16.30 -1.07
C MET A 12 -0.62 -16.03 -2.52
N CYS A 13 0.27 -16.21 -3.51
CA CYS A 13 -0.08 -16.03 -4.92
C CYS A 13 -1.24 -16.92 -5.37
N LYS A 14 -1.25 -18.21 -4.97
CA LYS A 14 -2.35 -19.13 -5.30
C LYS A 14 -3.68 -18.73 -4.65
N GLU A 15 -3.65 -18.26 -3.40
CA GLU A 15 -4.87 -17.80 -2.73
C GLU A 15 -5.41 -16.52 -3.39
N ASN A 16 -4.52 -15.60 -3.78
CA ASN A 16 -4.89 -14.37 -4.50
C ASN A 16 -5.50 -14.68 -5.88
N GLU A 17 -4.92 -15.62 -6.64
CA GLU A 17 -5.48 -16.06 -7.93
C GLU A 17 -6.87 -16.70 -7.77
N LYS A 18 -7.07 -17.53 -6.75
CA LYS A 18 -8.37 -18.13 -6.43
C LYS A 18 -9.41 -17.06 -6.06
N LEU A 19 -9.04 -16.09 -5.23
CA LEU A 19 -9.90 -14.96 -4.85
C LEU A 19 -10.22 -14.07 -6.05
N LYS A 20 -9.25 -13.86 -6.96
CA LYS A 20 -9.44 -13.16 -8.24
C LYS A 20 -10.44 -13.89 -9.14
N GLN A 21 -10.45 -15.22 -9.14
CA GLN A 21 -11.43 -15.97 -9.93
C GLN A 21 -12.85 -15.86 -9.36
N ILE A 22 -13.00 -15.95 -8.04
CA ILE A 22 -14.29 -15.73 -7.35
C ILE A 22 -14.84 -14.33 -7.65
N TYR A 23 -13.94 -13.33 -7.67
CA TYR A 23 -14.28 -11.98 -8.07
C TYR A 23 -14.86 -11.97 -9.50
N LEU A 24 -14.14 -12.48 -10.51
CA LEU A 24 -14.60 -12.45 -11.91
C LEU A 24 -15.98 -13.11 -12.13
N GLU A 25 -16.37 -14.05 -11.28
CA GLU A 25 -17.66 -14.76 -11.36
C GLU A 25 -18.87 -13.98 -10.79
N GLN A 26 -18.68 -12.91 -10.01
CA GLN A 26 -19.76 -12.21 -9.28
C GLN A 26 -20.30 -10.92 -9.96
N GLN A 27 -19.93 -10.66 -11.21
CA GLN A 27 -20.25 -9.41 -11.92
C GLN A 27 -21.73 -9.29 -12.34
N ARG A 28 -22.64 -8.69 -11.54
CA ARG A 28 -23.98 -8.31 -12.09
C ARG A 28 -24.63 -6.98 -11.69
N ARG A 29 -24.21 -6.19 -10.68
CA ARG A 29 -24.86 -4.88 -10.39
C ARG A 29 -23.94 -3.79 -9.76
N PRO A 30 -22.83 -3.36 -10.37
CA PRO A 30 -21.85 -2.54 -9.66
C PRO A 30 -22.23 -1.06 -9.50
N GLN A 31 -22.85 -0.44 -10.50
CA GLN A 31 -22.86 1.03 -10.61
C GLN A 31 -23.65 1.78 -9.53
N GLU A 32 -24.73 1.19 -9.00
CA GLU A 32 -25.60 1.81 -7.98
C GLU A 32 -24.94 1.94 -6.60
N TYR A 33 -23.76 1.36 -6.38
CA TYR A 33 -23.06 1.41 -5.09
C TYR A 33 -22.08 2.58 -4.97
N PHE A 34 -21.84 3.29 -6.07
CA PHE A 34 -20.81 4.30 -6.19
C PHE A 34 -21.38 5.70 -6.33
N GLN A 35 -20.69 6.67 -5.74
CA GLN A 35 -20.83 8.07 -6.11
C GLN A 35 -19.92 8.31 -7.31
N ILE A 36 -20.53 8.55 -8.47
CA ILE A 36 -19.82 8.84 -9.72
C ILE A 36 -20.27 10.22 -10.18
N SER A 37 -19.34 11.16 -10.29
CA SER A 37 -19.62 12.51 -10.78
C SER A 37 -19.71 12.55 -12.30
N ASP A 38 -20.14 13.69 -12.82
CA ASP A 38 -19.98 14.02 -14.24
C ASP A 38 -18.52 13.80 -14.67
N GLY A 39 -18.33 13.25 -15.87
CA GLY A 39 -17.00 12.87 -16.38
C GLY A 39 -16.48 11.51 -15.93
N ASN A 40 -17.34 10.61 -15.43
CA ASN A 40 -17.00 9.23 -15.09
C ASN A 40 -15.93 9.10 -13.99
N ARG A 41 -15.95 10.00 -13.02
CA ARG A 41 -15.03 9.99 -11.87
C ARG A 41 -15.73 9.42 -10.64
N LEU A 42 -15.20 8.34 -10.10
CA LEU A 42 -15.66 7.69 -8.87
C LEU A 42 -15.10 8.46 -7.67
N THR A 43 -15.98 9.08 -6.89
CA THR A 43 -15.60 9.93 -5.75
C THR A 43 -15.96 9.33 -4.40
N GLY A 44 -16.70 8.22 -4.37
CA GLY A 44 -17.19 7.65 -3.12
C GLY A 44 -17.91 6.32 -3.27
N MET A 45 -18.09 5.65 -2.14
CA MET A 45 -18.97 4.48 -1.98
C MET A 45 -20.23 4.87 -1.21
N MET A 46 -21.40 4.68 -1.82
CA MET A 46 -22.70 4.80 -1.15
C MET A 46 -22.98 3.60 -0.24
N ASN A 47 -22.60 2.39 -0.66
CA ASN A 47 -22.78 1.17 0.13
C ASN A 47 -21.44 0.64 0.67
N LYS A 48 -21.10 1.02 1.91
CA LYS A 48 -19.85 0.61 2.58
C LYS A 48 -19.92 -0.76 3.28
N SER A 49 -21.05 -1.47 3.14
CA SER A 49 -21.27 -2.80 3.73
C SER A 49 -20.84 -3.95 2.81
N LEU A 50 -20.40 -3.64 1.59
CA LEU A 50 -19.98 -4.64 0.60
C LEU A 50 -18.60 -5.21 0.96
N ASN A 51 -18.47 -6.53 0.80
CA ASN A 51 -17.19 -7.23 0.95
C ASN A 51 -16.35 -7.17 -0.33
N TYR A 52 -16.99 -7.17 -1.51
CA TYR A 52 -16.31 -7.12 -2.79
C TYR A 52 -16.89 -6.00 -3.66
N VAL A 53 -16.01 -5.32 -4.39
CA VAL A 53 -16.38 -4.14 -5.19
C VAL A 53 -15.76 -4.21 -6.57
N PHE A 54 -16.60 -3.98 -7.58
CA PHE A 54 -16.22 -3.94 -8.99
C PHE A 54 -16.35 -2.51 -9.47
N VAL A 55 -15.22 -1.82 -9.67
CA VAL A 55 -15.29 -0.47 -10.22
C VAL A 55 -15.96 -0.55 -11.61
N PRO A 56 -17.02 0.23 -11.89
CA PRO A 56 -17.77 0.08 -13.13
C PRO A 56 -16.91 0.41 -14.34
N GLU A 57 -17.09 -0.32 -15.45
CA GLU A 57 -16.41 -0.09 -16.73
C GLU A 57 -16.66 1.31 -17.32
N THR A 58 -17.70 2.01 -16.85
CA THR A 58 -17.94 3.40 -17.26
C THR A 58 -16.95 4.37 -16.63
N VAL A 59 -16.36 4.04 -15.47
CA VAL A 59 -15.46 4.91 -14.72
C VAL A 59 -14.11 5.00 -15.43
N THR A 60 -13.56 6.21 -15.51
CA THR A 60 -12.21 6.47 -16.05
C THR A 60 -11.24 7.04 -15.02
N GLU A 61 -11.76 7.48 -13.87
CA GLU A 61 -10.96 8.09 -12.81
C GLU A 61 -11.46 7.69 -11.41
N ILE A 62 -10.53 7.45 -10.49
CA ILE A 62 -10.82 7.24 -9.06
C ILE A 62 -10.27 8.44 -8.29
N GLY A 63 -11.15 9.21 -7.66
CA GLY A 63 -10.79 10.36 -6.87
C GLY A 63 -10.23 9.99 -5.48
N ALA A 64 -9.60 10.97 -4.85
CA ALA A 64 -9.03 10.81 -3.52
C ALA A 64 -10.12 10.39 -2.52
N PHE A 65 -9.75 9.52 -1.57
CA PHE A 65 -10.64 9.04 -0.51
C PHE A 65 -11.89 8.26 -1.00
N ALA A 66 -11.95 7.85 -2.28
CA ALA A 66 -13.12 7.20 -2.88
C ALA A 66 -13.68 6.00 -2.08
N PHE A 67 -12.81 5.20 -1.45
CA PHE A 67 -13.21 4.04 -0.65
C PHE A 67 -13.02 4.26 0.85
N ALA A 68 -12.84 5.50 1.31
CA ALA A 68 -12.58 5.82 2.70
C ALA A 68 -13.62 5.18 3.65
N GLY A 69 -13.14 4.43 4.64
CA GLY A 69 -13.98 3.83 5.67
C GLY A 69 -14.84 2.67 5.18
N CYS A 70 -14.52 2.01 4.06
CA CYS A 70 -15.17 0.77 3.65
C CYS A 70 -14.70 -0.40 4.55
N ARG A 71 -15.19 -0.43 5.78
CA ARG A 71 -14.71 -1.35 6.85
C ARG A 71 -15.00 -2.83 6.61
N GLN A 72 -15.89 -3.13 5.67
CA GLN A 72 -16.26 -4.50 5.30
C GLN A 72 -15.56 -4.97 4.02
N LEU A 73 -14.98 -4.05 3.24
CA LEU A 73 -14.35 -4.34 1.95
C LEU A 73 -13.16 -5.28 2.16
N THR A 74 -13.25 -6.47 1.58
CA THR A 74 -12.19 -7.47 1.53
C THR A 74 -11.48 -7.50 0.18
N GLY A 75 -12.16 -7.12 -0.91
CA GLY A 75 -11.56 -7.11 -2.23
C GLY A 75 -12.13 -6.09 -3.19
N ILE A 76 -11.29 -5.57 -4.07
CA ILE A 76 -11.67 -4.64 -5.14
C ILE A 76 -11.02 -5.05 -6.46
N PHE A 77 -11.72 -4.84 -7.58
CA PHE A 77 -11.03 -4.70 -8.86
C PHE A 77 -11.26 -3.43 -9.63
N ILE A 78 -10.18 -3.08 -10.32
CA ILE A 78 -9.94 -1.87 -11.07
C ILE A 78 -9.91 -2.27 -12.56
N PRO A 79 -10.90 -1.85 -13.37
CA PRO A 79 -10.97 -2.21 -14.79
C PRO A 79 -9.87 -1.54 -15.62
N ASP A 80 -9.74 -1.96 -16.87
CA ASP A 80 -8.79 -1.40 -17.83
C ASP A 80 -9.13 0.04 -18.26
N THR A 81 -10.37 0.47 -18.00
CA THR A 81 -10.89 1.80 -18.32
C THR A 81 -10.32 2.92 -17.43
N ILE A 82 -9.73 2.59 -16.28
CA ILE A 82 -9.16 3.55 -15.34
C ILE A 82 -7.86 4.15 -15.89
N LYS A 83 -7.86 5.47 -16.05
CA LYS A 83 -6.76 6.27 -16.58
C LYS A 83 -6.06 7.12 -15.52
N HIS A 84 -6.76 7.41 -14.43
CA HIS A 84 -6.26 8.25 -13.34
C HIS A 84 -6.77 7.74 -11.98
N ILE A 85 -5.87 7.69 -11.01
CA ILE A 85 -6.13 7.34 -9.61
C ILE A 85 -5.44 8.41 -8.78
N GLU A 86 -6.21 9.15 -8.00
CA GLU A 86 -5.67 10.12 -7.04
C GLU A 86 -5.13 9.42 -5.79
N GLU A 87 -4.48 10.20 -4.92
CA GLU A 87 -3.86 9.68 -3.71
C GLU A 87 -4.89 9.19 -2.68
N CYS A 88 -4.47 8.28 -1.79
CA CYS A 88 -5.21 7.92 -0.58
C CYS A 88 -6.64 7.39 -0.86
N ILE A 89 -6.78 6.39 -1.73
CA ILE A 89 -8.10 5.86 -2.11
C ILE A 89 -8.72 4.89 -1.10
N PHE A 90 -7.92 4.20 -0.26
CA PHE A 90 -8.40 3.18 0.70
C PHE A 90 -8.26 3.50 2.21
N PRO A 91 -8.35 4.74 2.69
CA PRO A 91 -8.09 5.02 4.09
C PRO A 91 -9.11 4.35 5.01
N ASN A 92 -8.64 3.74 6.09
CA ASN A 92 -9.48 3.06 7.07
C ASN A 92 -10.32 1.92 6.47
N CYS A 93 -9.71 1.13 5.59
CA CYS A 93 -10.24 -0.13 5.04
C CYS A 93 -9.54 -1.36 5.66
N PRO A 94 -9.74 -1.65 6.96
CA PRO A 94 -8.93 -2.63 7.71
C PRO A 94 -9.03 -4.09 7.22
N LYS A 95 -10.03 -4.42 6.42
CA LYS A 95 -10.26 -5.77 5.91
C LYS A 95 -9.80 -5.97 4.46
N LEU A 96 -9.37 -4.90 3.79
CA LEU A 96 -8.99 -4.97 2.39
C LEU A 96 -7.76 -5.87 2.28
N ALA A 97 -7.92 -6.98 1.58
CA ALA A 97 -6.94 -8.04 1.48
C ALA A 97 -6.59 -8.36 0.02
N VAL A 98 -7.46 -7.98 -0.91
CA VAL A 98 -7.31 -8.27 -2.33
C VAL A 98 -7.51 -7.01 -3.15
N ILE A 99 -6.50 -6.66 -3.92
CA ILE A 99 -6.59 -5.64 -4.95
C ILE A 99 -6.22 -6.33 -6.25
N VAL A 100 -7.06 -6.17 -7.27
CA VAL A 100 -6.77 -6.64 -8.60
C VAL A 100 -6.94 -5.48 -9.57
N VAL A 101 -5.97 -5.35 -10.48
CA VAL A 101 -6.08 -4.47 -11.63
C VAL A 101 -6.22 -5.35 -12.87
N ASP A 102 -7.09 -4.95 -13.81
CA ASP A 102 -7.20 -5.63 -15.09
C ASP A 102 -5.83 -5.66 -15.79
N LYS A 103 -5.49 -6.81 -16.37
CA LYS A 103 -4.22 -7.00 -17.07
C LYS A 103 -4.09 -6.13 -18.32
N GLU A 104 -5.21 -5.70 -18.89
CA GLU A 104 -5.25 -4.81 -20.06
C GLU A 104 -5.13 -3.33 -19.65
N ASN A 105 -5.14 -3.00 -18.35
CA ASN A 105 -4.94 -1.62 -17.90
C ASN A 105 -3.52 -1.13 -18.26
N ARG A 106 -3.47 -0.04 -19.03
CA ARG A 106 -2.23 0.52 -19.56
C ARG A 106 -1.48 1.43 -18.59
N TYR A 107 -2.13 1.89 -17.52
CA TYR A 107 -1.58 2.84 -16.56
C TYR A 107 -1.22 2.19 -15.23
N TYR A 108 -2.03 1.21 -14.82
CA TYR A 108 -1.92 0.57 -13.52
C TYR A 108 -1.71 -0.94 -13.64
N ASP A 109 -1.19 -1.52 -12.57
CA ASP A 109 -0.87 -2.94 -12.48
C ASP A 109 -1.10 -3.45 -11.05
N SER A 110 -1.29 -4.76 -10.92
CA SER A 110 -1.25 -5.52 -9.67
C SER A 110 -0.60 -6.91 -9.90
N HIS A 111 0.55 -6.96 -10.59
CA HIS A 111 1.26 -8.17 -10.97
C HIS A 111 1.84 -8.94 -9.76
N CYS A 112 2.37 -10.15 -10.02
CA CYS A 112 2.96 -11.02 -8.98
C CYS A 112 2.07 -11.26 -7.76
N ALA A 113 0.75 -11.14 -7.95
CA ALA A 113 -0.24 -11.23 -6.88
C ALA A 113 0.08 -10.27 -5.70
N CYS A 114 0.57 -9.07 -6.02
CA CYS A 114 1.05 -8.10 -5.04
C CYS A 114 -0.04 -7.51 -4.14
N ASN A 115 -1.33 -7.67 -4.49
CA ASN A 115 -2.46 -7.03 -3.81
C ASN A 115 -2.23 -5.53 -3.62
N ALA A 116 -1.81 -4.84 -4.68
CA ALA A 116 -1.54 -3.42 -4.66
C ALA A 116 -1.77 -2.80 -6.04
N ILE A 117 -1.98 -1.49 -6.07
CA ILE A 117 -2.00 -0.70 -7.31
C ILE A 117 -0.62 -0.11 -7.53
N ILE A 118 -0.04 -0.40 -8.69
CA ILE A 118 1.26 0.09 -9.12
C ILE A 118 1.03 1.06 -10.29
N ASP A 119 1.54 2.29 -10.22
CA ASP A 119 1.58 3.20 -11.36
C ASP A 119 2.76 2.83 -12.27
N ARG A 120 2.45 2.36 -13.49
CA ARG A 120 3.45 1.91 -14.47
C ARG A 120 4.38 3.02 -14.93
N ARG A 121 3.95 4.29 -14.83
CA ARG A 121 4.69 5.45 -15.33
C ARG A 121 5.79 5.86 -14.36
N THR A 122 5.51 5.78 -13.05
CA THR A 122 6.47 6.12 -11.99
C THR A 122 7.20 4.89 -11.42
N ASN A 123 6.68 3.70 -11.70
CA ASN A 123 7.15 2.43 -11.12
C ASN A 123 7.06 2.43 -9.59
N GLU A 124 5.93 2.92 -9.07
CA GLU A 124 5.63 3.07 -7.65
C GLU A 124 4.39 2.28 -7.25
N LEU A 125 4.41 1.71 -6.05
CA LEU A 125 3.21 1.23 -5.39
C LEU A 125 2.45 2.41 -4.79
N ILE A 126 1.26 2.71 -5.32
CA ILE A 126 0.48 3.90 -4.95
C ILE A 126 -0.70 3.61 -4.02
N ALA A 127 -1.12 2.35 -3.91
CA ALA A 127 -2.13 1.92 -2.95
C ALA A 127 -1.96 0.43 -2.61
N GLY A 128 -1.93 0.09 -1.32
CA GLY A 128 -1.81 -1.28 -0.83
C GLY A 128 -2.87 -1.65 0.20
N CYS A 129 -2.79 -2.88 0.70
CA CYS A 129 -3.74 -3.47 1.62
C CYS A 129 -3.05 -4.48 2.58
N ILE A 130 -3.80 -5.18 3.43
CA ILE A 130 -3.21 -5.96 4.55
C ILE A 130 -2.38 -7.18 4.12
N ASN A 131 -2.55 -7.65 2.88
CA ASN A 131 -1.83 -8.79 2.31
C ASN A 131 -0.91 -8.36 1.15
N THR A 132 -0.51 -7.09 1.11
CA THR A 132 0.36 -6.62 0.04
C THR A 132 1.72 -7.30 0.08
N ILE A 133 2.14 -7.82 -1.07
CA ILE A 133 3.51 -8.27 -1.32
C ILE A 133 4.11 -7.23 -2.27
N ILE A 134 5.12 -6.50 -1.81
CA ILE A 134 5.76 -5.48 -2.63
C ILE A 134 6.61 -6.17 -3.71
N PRO A 135 6.37 -5.94 -5.01
CA PRO A 135 7.15 -6.59 -6.06
C PRO A 135 8.63 -6.14 -6.08
N PRO A 136 9.56 -7.02 -6.49
CA PRO A 136 10.99 -6.74 -6.46
C PRO A 136 11.47 -5.81 -7.60
N ASP A 137 10.60 -5.40 -8.51
CA ASP A 137 10.89 -4.53 -9.64
C ASP A 137 10.42 -3.07 -9.44
N ILE A 138 9.59 -2.79 -8.42
CA ILE A 138 9.16 -1.41 -8.15
C ILE A 138 10.28 -0.59 -7.50
N ARG A 139 10.26 0.74 -7.68
CA ARG A 139 11.34 1.62 -7.18
C ARG A 139 10.98 2.32 -5.86
N GLY A 140 9.71 2.55 -5.60
CA GLY A 140 9.26 3.37 -4.48
C GLY A 140 7.87 3.03 -3.99
N ILE A 141 7.58 3.52 -2.79
CA ILE A 141 6.24 3.48 -2.20
C ILE A 141 5.70 4.89 -2.22
N GLY A 142 4.61 5.08 -2.94
CA GLY A 142 4.00 6.37 -3.19
C GLY A 142 3.34 6.98 -1.95
N ARG A 143 3.05 8.28 -2.08
CA ARG A 143 2.43 9.07 -1.02
C ARG A 143 1.09 8.44 -0.60
N PHE A 144 0.89 8.30 0.71
CA PHE A 144 -0.32 7.70 1.30
C PHE A 144 -0.64 6.25 0.90
N ALA A 145 0.30 5.48 0.32
CA ALA A 145 0.01 4.15 -0.23
C ALA A 145 -0.66 3.16 0.73
N PHE A 146 -0.32 3.22 2.02
CA PHE A 146 -0.92 2.45 3.11
C PHE A 146 -1.53 3.36 4.19
N TYR A 147 -1.86 4.61 3.87
CA TYR A 147 -2.41 5.55 4.84
C TYR A 147 -3.65 4.98 5.52
N ARG A 148 -3.65 4.97 6.86
CA ARG A 148 -4.73 4.41 7.69
C ARG A 148 -5.10 2.98 7.31
N GLN A 149 -4.16 2.14 6.89
CA GLN A 149 -4.38 0.69 6.80
C GLN A 149 -4.36 0.06 8.19
N THR A 150 -5.43 0.29 8.95
CA THR A 150 -5.55 -0.10 10.36
C THR A 150 -5.62 -1.62 10.61
N GLY A 151 -5.61 -2.44 9.56
CA GLY A 151 -5.47 -3.90 9.65
C GLY A 151 -4.10 -4.44 9.22
N LEU A 152 -3.19 -3.58 8.73
CA LEU A 152 -1.83 -3.99 8.34
C LEU A 152 -1.02 -4.23 9.62
N LYS A 153 -0.49 -5.45 9.77
CA LYS A 153 0.27 -5.87 10.96
C LYS A 153 1.77 -5.92 10.75
N SER A 154 2.18 -6.31 9.57
CA SER A 154 3.59 -6.34 9.20
C SER A 154 3.76 -6.09 7.71
N ILE A 155 4.91 -5.55 7.33
CA ILE A 155 5.28 -5.42 5.92
C ILE A 155 6.79 -5.55 5.74
N THR A 156 7.19 -6.26 4.67
CA THR A 156 8.58 -6.33 4.25
C THR A 156 8.78 -5.43 3.04
N ILE A 157 9.68 -4.46 3.17
CA ILE A 157 10.09 -3.55 2.11
C ILE A 157 11.33 -4.13 1.41
N PRO A 158 11.20 -4.65 0.17
CA PRO A 158 12.25 -5.42 -0.48
C PRO A 158 13.41 -4.52 -0.93
N GLY A 159 14.60 -5.13 -1.10
CA GLY A 159 15.87 -4.40 -1.29
C GLY A 159 15.96 -3.47 -2.49
N ASN A 160 15.02 -3.52 -3.44
CA ASN A 160 14.91 -2.65 -4.61
C ASN A 160 14.26 -1.29 -4.32
N ILE A 161 13.59 -1.13 -3.18
CA ILE A 161 12.93 0.14 -2.82
C ILE A 161 13.97 1.20 -2.47
N PHE A 162 13.95 2.30 -3.22
CA PHE A 162 14.88 3.42 -3.09
C PHE A 162 14.32 4.53 -2.19
N TYR A 163 12.99 4.70 -2.18
CA TYR A 163 12.33 5.74 -1.39
C TYR A 163 10.93 5.32 -0.91
N ILE A 164 10.52 5.92 0.21
CA ILE A 164 9.15 5.87 0.73
C ILE A 164 8.66 7.31 0.85
N GLU A 165 7.63 7.67 0.10
CA GLU A 165 7.08 9.03 0.06
C GLU A 165 6.23 9.35 1.29
N ALA A 166 5.92 10.64 1.46
CA ALA A 166 5.26 11.17 2.65
C ALA A 166 3.99 10.40 3.05
N CYS A 167 3.80 10.22 4.35
CA CYS A 167 2.62 9.60 4.96
C CYS A 167 2.28 8.18 4.46
N ALA A 168 3.21 7.47 3.79
CA ALA A 168 2.92 6.18 3.17
C ALA A 168 2.32 5.15 4.15
N PHE A 169 2.78 5.11 5.40
CA PHE A 169 2.27 4.21 6.45
C PHE A 169 1.63 4.96 7.63
N ARG A 170 1.34 6.25 7.48
CA ARG A 170 0.80 7.06 8.57
C ARG A 170 -0.52 6.48 9.09
N ASP A 171 -0.67 6.48 10.41
CA ASP A 171 -1.82 5.93 11.14
C ASP A 171 -2.07 4.42 10.87
N CYS A 172 -1.06 3.63 10.51
CA CYS A 172 -1.14 2.16 10.52
C CYS A 172 -1.09 1.62 11.95
N ILE A 173 -2.14 1.87 12.74
CA ILE A 173 -2.13 1.67 14.20
C ILE A 173 -1.93 0.22 14.67
N GLN A 174 -2.06 -0.77 13.78
CA GLN A 174 -1.82 -2.20 14.07
C GLN A 174 -0.48 -2.71 13.53
N LEU A 175 0.31 -1.86 12.89
CA LEU A 175 1.61 -2.23 12.33
C LEU A 175 2.59 -2.44 13.48
N VAL A 176 3.07 -3.67 13.62
CA VAL A 176 3.99 -4.10 14.68
C VAL A 176 5.40 -4.34 14.13
N ASP A 177 5.51 -4.76 12.87
CA ASP A 177 6.81 -5.12 12.26
C ASP A 177 6.98 -4.49 10.88
N VAL A 178 8.09 -3.79 10.69
CA VAL A 178 8.51 -3.24 9.40
C VAL A 178 9.96 -3.60 9.14
N LYS A 179 10.20 -4.33 8.04
CA LYS A 179 11.55 -4.60 7.56
C LYS A 179 11.89 -3.66 6.42
N LEU A 180 12.73 -2.66 6.68
CA LEU A 180 13.13 -1.66 5.67
C LEU A 180 14.14 -2.24 4.66
N ALA A 181 14.11 -1.70 3.44
CA ALA A 181 14.96 -2.13 2.34
C ALA A 181 16.42 -1.70 2.54
N GLN A 182 17.38 -2.60 2.28
CA GLN A 182 18.81 -2.29 2.44
C GLN A 182 19.30 -1.14 1.54
N ASN A 183 18.68 -0.93 0.37
CA ASN A 183 19.01 0.16 -0.55
C ASN A 183 18.08 1.38 -0.41
N LEU A 184 17.35 1.51 0.70
CA LEU A 184 16.50 2.66 0.95
C LEU A 184 17.35 3.90 1.19
N HIS A 185 17.15 4.95 0.39
CA HIS A 185 17.90 6.21 0.47
C HIS A 185 17.08 7.36 1.08
N ARG A 186 15.75 7.34 0.93
CA ARG A 186 14.87 8.42 1.41
C ARG A 186 13.64 7.87 2.14
N ILE A 187 13.35 8.45 3.29
CA ILE A 187 12.10 8.29 4.03
C ILE A 187 11.46 9.66 4.16
N GLY A 188 10.28 9.84 3.57
CA GLY A 188 9.57 11.10 3.53
C GLY A 188 8.94 11.52 4.86
N THR A 189 8.31 12.70 4.84
CA THR A 189 7.61 13.26 6.00
C THR A 189 6.56 12.30 6.55
N GLU A 190 6.51 12.14 7.88
CA GLU A 190 5.46 11.40 8.60
C GLU A 190 5.21 9.96 8.12
N VAL A 191 6.18 9.29 7.51
CA VAL A 191 5.97 7.95 6.90
C VAL A 191 5.34 6.95 7.86
N PHE A 192 5.81 6.85 9.11
CA PHE A 192 5.27 5.99 10.16
C PHE A 192 4.64 6.79 11.32
N ALA A 193 4.25 8.04 11.08
CA ALA A 193 3.59 8.85 12.10
C ALA A 193 2.30 8.17 12.58
N GLY A 194 2.12 8.05 13.90
CA GLY A 194 0.92 7.44 14.48
C GLY A 194 0.87 5.90 14.39
N CYS A 195 1.96 5.25 14.00
CA CYS A 195 2.11 3.79 14.08
C CYS A 195 2.35 3.35 15.54
N VAL A 196 1.37 3.55 16.41
CA VAL A 196 1.50 3.36 17.88
C VAL A 196 1.78 1.94 18.36
N SER A 197 1.73 0.93 17.47
CA SER A 197 2.10 -0.45 17.79
C SER A 197 3.48 -0.84 17.26
N LEU A 198 4.15 0.06 16.53
CA LEU A 198 5.46 -0.16 15.94
C LEU A 198 6.52 0.27 16.97
N GLU A 199 7.00 -0.71 17.75
CA GLU A 199 7.95 -0.46 18.84
C GLU A 199 9.36 -0.22 18.32
N ASP A 200 9.83 -1.04 17.37
CA ASP A 200 11.20 -1.01 16.86
C ASP A 200 11.23 -0.79 15.35
N VAL A 201 12.08 0.13 14.89
CA VAL A 201 12.41 0.28 13.47
C VAL A 201 13.91 0.28 13.24
N TYR A 202 14.39 -0.57 12.34
CA TYR A 202 15.80 -0.65 11.97
C TYR A 202 16.06 0.08 10.65
N ILE A 203 16.80 1.19 10.73
CA ILE A 203 17.15 2.03 9.58
C ILE A 203 18.39 1.47 8.87
N PRO A 204 18.30 1.24 7.54
CA PRO A 204 19.40 0.69 6.75
C PRO A 204 20.56 1.68 6.58
N GLN A 205 21.74 1.15 6.29
CA GLN A 205 23.00 1.90 6.23
C GLN A 205 23.08 2.90 5.07
N ASN A 206 22.29 2.69 4.01
CA ASN A 206 22.32 3.51 2.80
C ASN A 206 21.35 4.71 2.87
N ILE A 207 20.72 4.95 4.03
CA ILE A 207 19.80 6.06 4.19
C ILE A 207 20.56 7.39 4.05
N VAL A 208 20.05 8.29 3.23
CA VAL A 208 20.63 9.62 2.98
C VAL A 208 19.77 10.71 3.61
N CYS A 209 18.44 10.53 3.59
CA CYS A 209 17.51 11.53 4.07
C CYS A 209 16.34 10.87 4.79
N ILE A 210 16.04 11.39 5.97
CA ILE A 210 14.80 11.12 6.72
C ILE A 210 14.18 12.49 6.99
N GLU A 211 12.96 12.67 6.50
CA GLU A 211 12.24 13.94 6.63
C GLU A 211 11.49 14.02 7.97
N GLU A 212 10.90 15.19 8.22
CA GLU A 212 10.27 15.53 9.50
C GLU A 212 9.22 14.50 9.95
N ASN A 213 9.22 14.16 11.25
CA ASN A 213 8.25 13.29 11.91
C ASN A 213 8.09 11.88 11.30
N ALA A 214 9.06 11.41 10.50
CA ALA A 214 8.98 10.11 9.83
C ALA A 214 8.68 8.92 10.77
N PHE A 215 9.10 9.01 12.04
CA PHE A 215 8.88 8.00 13.08
C PHE A 215 8.17 8.56 14.31
N GLU A 216 7.34 9.59 14.15
CA GLU A 216 6.54 10.11 15.25
C GLU A 216 5.65 9.00 15.84
N SER A 217 5.72 8.80 17.16
CA SER A 217 5.04 7.71 17.89
C SER A 217 5.62 6.30 17.73
N VAL A 218 6.82 6.15 17.14
CA VAL A 218 7.61 4.91 17.21
C VAL A 218 8.51 4.99 18.44
N ASP A 219 8.54 3.92 19.24
CA ASP A 219 9.25 3.93 20.53
C ASP A 219 10.77 3.95 20.38
N HIS A 220 11.31 3.09 19.51
CA HIS A 220 12.73 2.91 19.28
C HIS A 220 13.05 2.88 17.78
N VAL A 221 14.08 3.63 17.39
CA VAL A 221 14.60 3.60 16.03
C VAL A 221 16.08 3.26 16.12
N TRP A 222 16.56 2.32 15.34
CA TRP A 222 17.93 1.81 15.42
C TRP A 222 18.62 2.04 14.08
N TYR A 223 19.75 2.76 14.07
CA TYR A 223 20.55 2.88 12.86
C TYR A 223 21.51 1.69 12.72
N CYS A 224 21.42 0.95 11.61
CA CYS A 224 22.27 -0.22 11.38
C CYS A 224 23.66 0.13 10.83
N GLY A 225 23.94 1.40 10.52
CA GLY A 225 25.25 1.87 10.04
C GLY A 225 26.21 2.22 11.17
N LYS A 226 27.40 2.72 10.81
CA LYS A 226 28.31 3.29 11.82
C LYS A 226 27.75 4.64 12.27
N SER A 227 27.84 4.94 13.55
CA SER A 227 27.31 6.20 14.12
C SER A 227 27.87 7.46 13.44
N ALA A 228 29.12 7.43 12.97
CA ALA A 228 29.75 8.53 12.24
C ALA A 228 29.14 8.80 10.85
N ASP A 229 28.46 7.80 10.28
CA ASP A 229 27.86 7.85 8.94
C ASP A 229 26.34 8.12 9.02
N ALA A 230 25.79 8.38 10.22
CA ALA A 230 24.38 8.69 10.37
C ALA A 230 24.09 10.08 9.75
N PRO A 231 23.11 10.21 8.84
CA PRO A 231 22.85 11.47 8.14
C PRO A 231 22.20 12.55 9.03
N TRP A 232 21.85 12.20 10.28
CA TRP A 232 21.44 13.14 11.32
C TRP A 232 22.52 13.21 12.40
N GLY A 233 22.89 14.44 12.80
CA GLY A 233 23.87 14.66 13.86
C GLY A 233 23.42 14.00 15.17
N ALA A 234 24.17 12.99 15.62
CA ALA A 234 24.11 12.35 16.93
C ALA A 234 22.73 12.36 17.63
N TRP A 235 21.70 11.79 17.00
CA TRP A 235 20.50 11.45 17.75
C TRP A 235 20.81 10.22 18.60
N LYS A 236 20.59 10.33 19.90
CA LYS A 236 20.20 9.17 20.69
C LYS A 236 18.77 8.89 20.31
N LEU A 237 18.59 7.92 19.44
CA LEU A 237 17.35 7.16 19.46
C LEU A 237 17.36 6.42 20.79
N ASN A 238 16.26 6.52 21.55
CA ASN A 238 16.19 6.09 22.94
C ASN A 238 16.67 4.66 23.13
#